data_AF-A0A3A8IQY6-F1
#
_entry.id   AF-A0A3A8IQY6-F1
#
_cell.length_a   1.000
_cell.length_b   1.000
_cell.length_c   1.000
_cell.angle_alpha   90.00
_cell.angle_beta   90.00
_cell.angle_gamma   90.00
#
_symmetry.space_group_name_H-M   'P 1'
#
loop_
_entity.id
_entity.type
_entity.pdbx_description
1 polymer ?
#
loop_
_entity_poly.entity_id
_entity_poly.type
_entity_poly.pdbx_seq_one_letter_code
_entity_poly.pdbx_strand_id
1 'polypeptide(L)'
;MTFDSTRDVAIIGLSARLPGGPDLDAFWRNLLEGRHAIRTFTRDELLADGVPEALACREDYVPRSAFVEDTHLFDASFFGFSRREAEVMDPQFRLFFECAWEALEDAGHAGRAAGMRVGVFATSGMSLYSGKAMNTYFRTNVQHQAEALEHLDQIQIKVLNERDYLPTQLSYRLNLTGPSLTVHTACSSALVALHFGVESLRKRECDAALVGAAALHAPRMAGYVHTTGSIFSAHGVCRPFDQKADGIVGGNGVGVLMLRRLSDAQADGDRILAVIRGTAINNDGARKVSYTAPSIDGQKETIRGALSDAGISAREIGFVEAHGTGTGLGDPIEVAALTQAFSVDQATAPGSVAIGSVKSNVGHLDTAAGMASLLKTVLALRHGQVPPTAGYERPNSHIAFDQTPFLVNTQPLHWEPRNGRRHALIGSLGAGGTNAHVVLADWPVEAQPAERASTDEPVCIALSAKNDAALKELAQRHASALASGSACPRDWAYSTCT
;
A
#
# COMPACT_ATOMS: atom_id res chain seq x y z
N MET A 1 26.59 4.15 -8.73
CA MET A 1 25.69 4.34 -9.91
C MET A 1 24.86 5.58 -9.68
N THR A 2 24.74 6.44 -10.69
CA THR A 2 23.94 7.67 -10.66
C THR A 2 22.48 7.37 -10.95
N PHE A 3 21.55 8.15 -10.41
CA PHE A 3 20.14 8.09 -10.83
C PHE A 3 20.04 8.51 -12.30
N ASP A 4 19.15 7.87 -13.06
CA ASP A 4 18.77 8.33 -14.39
C ASP A 4 17.59 9.29 -14.23
N SER A 5 17.90 10.58 -14.17
CA SER A 5 16.90 11.66 -14.00
C SER A 5 15.76 11.64 -15.04
N THR A 6 15.94 10.95 -16.17
CA THR A 6 14.91 10.87 -17.22
C THR A 6 14.00 9.65 -17.11
N ARG A 7 14.44 8.57 -16.46
CA ARG A 7 13.68 7.32 -16.31
C ARG A 7 13.21 7.04 -14.89
N ASP A 8 13.93 7.52 -13.89
CA ASP A 8 13.61 7.31 -12.48
C ASP A 8 12.39 8.16 -12.08
N VAL A 9 11.56 7.62 -11.18
CA VAL A 9 10.34 8.27 -10.68
C VAL A 9 10.46 8.45 -9.18
N ALA A 10 10.24 9.67 -8.70
CA ALA A 10 10.21 10.00 -7.29
C ALA A 10 8.82 9.73 -6.69
N ILE A 11 8.80 9.16 -5.49
CA ILE A 11 7.65 9.20 -4.59
C ILE A 11 7.79 10.48 -3.78
N ILE A 12 6.86 11.43 -3.95
CA ILE A 12 6.96 12.77 -3.34
C ILE A 12 5.94 13.00 -2.21
N GLY A 13 4.88 12.21 -2.18
CA GLY A 13 3.91 12.22 -1.08
C GLY A 13 3.21 10.89 -0.96
N LEU A 14 2.68 10.61 0.23
CA LEU A 14 1.95 9.38 0.51
C LEU A 14 0.95 9.58 1.65
N SER A 15 -0.15 8.82 1.60
CA SER A 15 -1.10 8.69 2.70
C SER A 15 -1.68 7.27 2.72
N ALA A 16 -2.07 6.82 3.91
CA ALA A 16 -2.68 5.52 4.09
C ALA A 16 -3.60 5.46 5.31
N ARG A 17 -4.48 4.47 5.29
CA ARG A 17 -5.19 3.94 6.45
C ARG A 17 -4.91 2.45 6.53
N LEU A 18 -4.18 2.03 7.56
CA LEU A 18 -3.72 0.66 7.74
C LEU A 18 -4.15 0.13 9.12
N PRO A 19 -4.32 -1.20 9.27
CA PRO A 19 -4.65 -1.78 10.57
C PRO A 19 -3.60 -1.51 11.64
N GLY A 20 -4.05 -1.32 12.88
CA GLY A 20 -3.19 -1.25 14.06
C GLY A 20 -2.70 0.15 14.44
N GLY A 21 -3.11 1.21 13.74
CA GLY A 21 -2.80 2.58 14.14
C GLY A 21 -3.46 3.64 13.25
N PRO A 22 -3.53 4.89 13.71
CA PRO A 22 -4.18 5.97 12.99
C PRO A 22 -3.33 6.54 11.84
N ASP A 23 -2.01 6.37 11.89
CA ASP A 23 -1.05 7.00 10.99
C ASP A 23 0.15 6.11 10.67
N LEU A 24 1.05 6.61 9.81
CA LEU A 24 2.23 5.89 9.36
C LEU A 24 3.33 5.80 10.43
N ASP A 25 3.35 6.69 11.42
CA ASP A 25 4.28 6.61 12.54
C ASP A 25 3.90 5.45 13.47
N ALA A 26 2.61 5.28 13.75
CA ALA A 26 2.07 4.11 14.44
C ALA A 26 2.33 2.83 13.64
N PHE A 27 2.10 2.86 12.32
CA PHE A 27 2.41 1.72 11.46
C PHE A 27 3.91 1.35 11.53
N TRP A 28 4.81 2.32 11.43
CA TRP A 28 6.25 2.08 11.52
C TRP A 28 6.69 1.51 12.88
N ARG A 29 6.18 2.08 14.00
CA ARG A 29 6.46 1.55 15.34
C ARG A 29 5.99 0.11 15.48
N ASN A 30 4.77 -0.20 15.03
CA ASN A 30 4.24 -1.56 15.05
C ASN A 30 5.09 -2.54 14.23
N LEU A 31 5.62 -2.11 13.08
CA LEU A 31 6.52 -2.92 12.26
C LEU A 31 7.82 -3.23 13.00
N LEU A 32 8.46 -2.22 13.60
CA LEU A 32 9.72 -2.41 14.35
C LEU A 32 9.57 -3.33 15.56
N GLU A 33 8.43 -3.24 16.25
CA GLU A 33 8.13 -4.08 17.40
C GLU A 33 7.59 -5.48 17.00
N GLY A 34 7.44 -5.75 15.70
CA GLY A 34 6.92 -7.03 15.21
C GLY A 34 5.47 -7.30 15.62
N ARG A 35 4.65 -6.26 15.82
CA ARG A 35 3.26 -6.41 16.27
C ARG A 35 2.35 -6.95 15.15
N HIS A 36 1.38 -7.76 15.55
CA HIS A 36 0.26 -8.19 14.71
C HIS A 36 -0.95 -7.28 14.93
N ALA A 37 -1.46 -6.66 13.87
CA ALA A 37 -2.71 -5.90 13.88
C ALA A 37 -3.95 -6.79 13.66
N ILE A 38 -3.76 -8.08 13.36
CA ILE A 38 -4.83 -9.07 13.24
C ILE A 38 -5.45 -9.30 14.62
N ARG A 39 -6.75 -9.04 14.76
CA ARG A 39 -7.51 -9.25 15.99
C ARG A 39 -8.39 -10.49 15.90
N THR A 40 -8.74 -11.03 17.07
CA THR A 40 -9.81 -12.01 17.23
C THR A 40 -11.05 -11.28 17.71
N PHE A 41 -12.18 -11.50 17.03
CA PHE A 41 -13.45 -10.88 17.38
C PHE A 41 -14.27 -11.79 18.29
N THR A 42 -14.91 -11.16 19.27
CA THR A 42 -15.94 -11.79 20.09
C THR A 42 -17.22 -12.01 19.28
N ARG A 43 -18.07 -12.92 19.73
CA ARG A 43 -19.38 -13.16 19.09
C ARG A 43 -20.22 -11.88 19.03
N ASP A 44 -20.22 -11.09 20.10
CA ASP A 44 -21.01 -9.86 20.17
C ASP A 44 -20.52 -8.82 19.17
N GLU A 45 -19.19 -8.67 18.99
CA GLU A 45 -18.62 -7.81 17.96
C GLU A 45 -19.01 -8.26 16.54
N LEU A 46 -18.95 -9.57 16.25
CA LEU A 46 -19.34 -10.12 14.95
C LEU A 46 -20.82 -9.83 14.65
N LEU A 47 -21.71 -10.11 15.60
CA LEU A 47 -23.15 -9.88 15.45
C LEU A 47 -23.48 -8.39 15.30
N ALA A 48 -22.82 -7.53 16.09
CA ALA A 48 -23.01 -6.09 16.04
C ALA A 48 -22.59 -5.48 14.70
N ASP A 49 -21.57 -6.04 14.04
CA ASP A 49 -21.11 -5.59 12.72
C ASP A 49 -21.88 -6.27 11.56
N GLY A 50 -22.86 -7.14 11.87
CA GLY A 50 -23.79 -7.72 10.90
C GLY A 50 -23.39 -9.09 10.37
N VAL A 51 -22.46 -9.80 11.01
CA VAL A 51 -22.18 -11.21 10.70
C VAL A 51 -23.36 -12.07 11.13
N PRO A 52 -23.93 -12.92 10.25
CA PRO A 52 -25.05 -13.78 10.62
C PRO A 52 -24.72 -14.73 11.77
N GLU A 53 -25.63 -14.89 12.73
CA GLU A 53 -25.43 -15.77 13.88
C GLU A 53 -25.10 -17.21 13.48
N ALA A 54 -25.81 -17.75 12.48
CA ALA A 54 -25.55 -19.08 11.94
C ALA A 54 -24.12 -19.24 11.39
N LEU A 55 -23.50 -18.17 10.89
CA LEU A 55 -22.12 -18.17 10.42
C LEU A 55 -21.13 -18.07 11.59
N ALA A 56 -21.39 -17.15 12.52
CA ALA A 56 -20.55 -16.93 13.71
C ALA A 56 -20.52 -18.14 14.68
N CYS A 57 -21.52 -19.01 14.63
CA CYS A 57 -21.59 -20.24 15.43
C CYS A 57 -20.94 -21.47 14.79
N ARG A 58 -20.43 -21.38 13.56
CA ARG A 58 -19.80 -22.56 12.94
C ARG A 58 -18.47 -22.89 13.61
N GLU A 59 -18.20 -24.18 13.77
CA GLU A 59 -16.94 -24.67 14.34
C GLU A 59 -15.71 -24.36 13.47
N ASP A 60 -15.90 -24.33 12.15
CA ASP A 60 -14.87 -24.01 11.16
C ASP A 60 -14.75 -22.51 10.85
N TYR A 61 -15.44 -21.65 11.60
CA TYR A 61 -15.32 -20.20 11.47
C TYR A 61 -14.09 -19.68 12.23
N VAL A 62 -13.23 -18.96 11.53
CA VAL A 62 -12.06 -18.28 12.08
C VAL A 62 -12.41 -16.79 12.24
N PRO A 63 -12.72 -16.29 13.45
CA PRO A 63 -13.18 -14.93 13.70
C PRO A 63 -12.02 -13.94 13.77
N ARG A 64 -11.12 -13.94 12.77
CA ARG A 64 -9.90 -13.14 12.78
C ARG A 64 -9.69 -12.39 11.48
N SER A 65 -9.44 -11.09 11.58
CA SER A 65 -8.97 -10.25 10.48
C SER A 65 -8.29 -9.00 11.00
N ALA A 66 -7.64 -8.27 10.09
CA ALA A 66 -7.16 -6.92 10.36
C ALA A 66 -8.15 -5.92 9.77
N PHE A 67 -8.47 -4.85 10.50
CA PHE A 67 -9.44 -3.86 10.05
C PHE A 67 -8.93 -2.44 10.29
N VAL A 68 -9.53 -1.51 9.54
CA VAL A 68 -9.31 -0.07 9.68
C VAL A 68 -10.46 0.49 10.50
N GLU A 69 -10.14 1.35 11.46
CA GLU A 69 -11.12 2.02 12.31
C GLU A 69 -11.81 3.16 11.53
N ASP A 70 -12.95 3.64 12.04
CA ASP A 70 -13.61 4.86 11.56
C ASP A 70 -13.98 4.94 10.06
N THR A 71 -14.08 3.81 9.36
CA THR A 71 -14.44 3.76 7.91
C THR A 71 -15.83 4.31 7.55
N HIS A 72 -16.59 4.76 8.54
CA HIS A 72 -17.94 5.30 8.40
C HIS A 72 -17.93 6.84 8.37
N LEU A 73 -16.84 7.47 8.83
CA LEU A 73 -16.63 8.92 8.77
C LEU A 73 -16.21 9.33 7.35
N PHE A 74 -16.69 10.49 6.90
CA PHE A 74 -16.32 11.09 5.63
C PHE A 74 -16.79 12.55 5.56
N ASP A 75 -15.91 13.50 5.22
CA ASP A 75 -16.33 14.88 4.93
C ASP A 75 -16.87 15.00 3.50
N ALA A 76 -18.15 14.63 3.35
CA ALA A 76 -18.85 14.68 2.07
C ALA A 76 -18.82 16.07 1.42
N SER A 77 -18.98 17.11 2.24
CA SER A 77 -19.09 18.49 1.77
C SER A 77 -17.78 19.02 1.19
N PHE A 78 -16.65 18.59 1.76
CA PHE A 78 -15.31 18.91 1.28
C PHE A 78 -15.12 18.45 -0.18
N PHE A 79 -15.56 17.24 -0.49
CA PHE A 79 -15.48 16.64 -1.84
C PHE A 79 -16.70 16.94 -2.72
N GLY A 80 -17.64 17.78 -2.25
CA GLY A 80 -18.82 18.20 -3.01
C GLY A 80 -19.89 17.10 -3.19
N PHE A 81 -19.92 16.10 -2.32
CA PHE A 81 -21.01 15.13 -2.25
C PHE A 81 -22.10 15.63 -1.31
N SER A 82 -23.35 15.34 -1.67
CA SER A 82 -24.47 15.45 -0.75
C SER A 82 -24.37 14.37 0.34
N ARG A 83 -25.04 14.62 1.47
CA ARG A 83 -25.16 13.64 2.55
C ARG A 83 -25.69 12.28 2.05
N ARG A 84 -26.69 12.30 1.16
CA ARG A 84 -27.34 11.09 0.66
C ARG A 84 -26.43 10.28 -0.26
N GLU A 85 -25.66 10.95 -1.11
CA GLU A 85 -24.63 10.29 -1.92
C GLU A 85 -23.56 9.64 -1.02
N ALA A 86 -23.10 10.35 0.01
CA ALA A 86 -22.11 9.82 0.94
C ALA A 86 -22.62 8.62 1.76
N GLU A 87 -23.90 8.60 2.14
CA GLU A 87 -24.53 7.49 2.86
C GLU A 87 -24.61 6.21 2.03
N VAL A 88 -24.73 6.30 0.69
CA VAL A 88 -24.78 5.12 -0.19
C VAL A 88 -23.45 4.79 -0.86
N MET A 89 -22.43 5.63 -0.68
CA MET A 89 -21.12 5.49 -1.30
C MET A 89 -20.31 4.39 -0.62
N ASP A 90 -19.63 3.56 -1.43
CA ASP A 90 -18.70 2.56 -0.91
C ASP A 90 -17.65 3.23 0.00
N PRO A 91 -17.43 2.78 1.24
CA PRO A 91 -16.38 3.32 2.11
C PRO A 91 -14.98 3.27 1.47
N GLN A 92 -14.74 2.37 0.51
CA GLN A 92 -13.51 2.33 -0.26
C GLN A 92 -13.27 3.63 -1.04
N PHE A 93 -14.33 4.25 -1.58
CA PHE A 93 -14.23 5.53 -2.29
C PHE A 93 -13.94 6.65 -1.31
N ARG A 94 -14.70 6.70 -0.20
CA ARG A 94 -14.59 7.73 0.84
C ARG A 94 -13.15 7.83 1.37
N LEU A 95 -12.62 6.73 1.88
CA LEU A 95 -11.26 6.71 2.44
C LEU A 95 -10.19 6.89 1.36
N PHE A 96 -10.41 6.42 0.13
CA PHE A 96 -9.48 6.68 -0.96
C PHE A 96 -9.41 8.17 -1.31
N PHE A 97 -10.52 8.90 -1.24
CA PHE A 97 -10.56 10.32 -1.57
C PHE A 97 -9.83 11.15 -0.50
N GLU A 98 -10.05 10.81 0.78
CA GLU A 98 -9.29 11.39 1.89
C GLU A 98 -7.79 11.11 1.75
N CYS A 99 -7.39 9.86 1.55
CA CYS A 99 -5.98 9.51 1.35
C CYS A 99 -5.38 10.18 0.10
N ALA A 100 -6.13 10.35 -0.98
CA ALA A 100 -5.64 11.02 -2.18
C ALA A 100 -5.41 12.51 -1.96
N TRP A 101 -6.32 13.17 -1.24
CA TRP A 101 -6.16 14.55 -0.83
C TRP A 101 -4.94 14.72 0.10
N GLU A 102 -4.83 13.87 1.12
CA GLU A 102 -3.71 13.89 2.07
C GLU A 102 -2.37 13.58 1.40
N ALA A 103 -2.33 12.70 0.39
CA ALA A 103 -1.11 12.45 -0.37
C ALA A 103 -0.69 13.68 -1.22
N LEU A 104 -1.65 14.49 -1.70
CA LEU A 104 -1.37 15.77 -2.33
C LEU A 104 -0.86 16.80 -1.30
N GLU A 105 -1.44 16.85 -0.10
CA GLU A 105 -0.96 17.71 1.00
C GLU A 105 0.44 17.32 1.45
N ASP A 106 0.69 16.02 1.66
CA ASP A 106 2.00 15.48 2.08
C ASP A 106 3.09 15.74 1.02
N ALA A 107 2.71 15.83 -0.25
CA ALA A 107 3.59 16.23 -1.35
C ALA A 107 3.81 17.75 -1.46
N GLY A 108 3.01 18.58 -0.78
CA GLY A 108 3.02 20.04 -0.93
C GLY A 108 2.35 20.53 -2.23
N HIS A 109 1.42 19.75 -2.77
CA HIS A 109 0.73 20.01 -4.05
C HIS A 109 -0.79 20.13 -3.94
N ALA A 110 -1.35 20.11 -2.73
CA ALA A 110 -2.76 20.41 -2.50
C ALA A 110 -3.07 21.85 -2.95
N GLY A 111 -3.89 22.00 -4.01
CA GLY A 111 -4.18 23.30 -4.63
C GLY A 111 -3.23 23.70 -5.78
N ARG A 112 -1.96 23.26 -5.77
CA ARG A 112 -0.98 23.44 -6.87
C ARG A 112 -1.04 22.39 -7.97
N ALA A 113 -1.73 21.29 -7.73
CA ALA A 113 -2.14 20.39 -8.81
C ALA A 113 -2.88 21.13 -9.94
N ALA A 114 -3.45 22.32 -9.65
CA ALA A 114 -3.94 23.25 -10.65
C ALA A 114 -2.82 23.65 -11.64
N GLY A 115 -2.90 23.07 -12.84
CA GLY A 115 -1.96 23.32 -13.95
C GLY A 115 -1.10 22.11 -14.31
N MET A 116 -1.05 21.07 -13.48
CA MET A 116 -0.43 19.78 -13.82
C MET A 116 -1.47 18.83 -14.41
N ARG A 117 -1.07 18.04 -15.42
CA ARG A 117 -1.87 16.89 -15.84
C ARG A 117 -1.62 15.76 -14.86
N VAL A 118 -2.42 15.66 -13.81
CA VAL A 118 -2.29 14.58 -12.82
C VAL A 118 -3.06 13.36 -13.31
N GLY A 119 -2.38 12.23 -13.49
CA GLY A 119 -3.01 10.94 -13.77
C GLY A 119 -3.44 10.22 -12.50
N VAL A 120 -4.46 9.36 -12.58
CA VAL A 120 -4.97 8.55 -11.47
C VAL A 120 -5.03 7.08 -11.87
N PHE A 121 -4.25 6.25 -11.20
CA PHE A 121 -4.16 4.81 -11.44
C PHE A 121 -4.52 4.09 -10.15
N ALA A 122 -5.74 3.57 -10.07
CA ALA A 122 -6.27 3.07 -8.82
C ALA A 122 -7.15 1.84 -8.96
N THR A 123 -7.48 1.20 -7.84
CA THR A 123 -8.56 0.22 -7.77
C THR A 123 -9.15 0.16 -6.38
N SER A 124 -10.38 -0.34 -6.30
CA SER A 124 -10.94 -0.88 -5.06
C SER A 124 -11.00 -2.41 -5.09
N GLY A 125 -11.03 -3.02 -3.91
CA GLY A 125 -11.06 -4.44 -3.68
C GLY A 125 -12.46 -5.04 -3.71
N MET A 126 -12.49 -6.37 -3.63
CA MET A 126 -13.69 -7.16 -3.37
C MET A 126 -13.60 -7.76 -1.98
N SER A 127 -14.72 -8.08 -1.34
CA SER A 127 -14.67 -8.85 -0.09
C SER A 127 -14.03 -10.21 -0.30
N LEU A 128 -12.85 -10.40 0.30
CA LEU A 128 -12.09 -11.66 0.29
C LEU A 128 -12.88 -12.83 0.90
N TYR A 129 -13.81 -12.55 1.81
CA TYR A 129 -14.48 -13.56 2.63
C TYR A 129 -15.84 -14.01 2.08
N SER A 130 -16.44 -13.22 1.20
CA SER A 130 -17.84 -13.43 0.83
C SER A 130 -18.03 -14.43 -0.32
N GLY A 131 -16.97 -14.78 -1.06
CA GLY A 131 -17.04 -15.56 -2.30
C GLY A 131 -17.92 -14.91 -3.39
N LYS A 132 -18.41 -13.69 -3.15
CA LYS A 132 -19.35 -12.94 -4.00
C LYS A 132 -18.55 -11.85 -4.67
N ALA A 133 -18.48 -11.89 -6.00
CA ALA A 133 -17.85 -10.84 -6.82
C ALA A 133 -18.72 -9.57 -6.89
N MET A 134 -19.15 -9.05 -5.74
CA MET A 134 -20.10 -7.94 -5.65
C MET A 134 -19.73 -6.98 -4.52
N ASN A 135 -20.04 -5.70 -4.69
CA ASN A 135 -19.86 -4.68 -3.66
C ASN A 135 -20.60 -5.10 -2.37
N THR A 136 -19.83 -5.45 -1.34
CA THR A 136 -20.40 -5.97 -0.09
C THR A 136 -21.06 -4.90 0.76
N TYR A 137 -20.60 -3.65 0.67
CA TYR A 137 -21.25 -2.54 1.37
C TYR A 137 -22.63 -2.28 0.79
N PHE A 138 -22.74 -2.17 -0.53
CA PHE A 138 -24.03 -1.94 -1.19
C PHE A 138 -25.04 -3.02 -0.80
N ARG A 139 -24.66 -4.30 -0.81
CA ARG A 139 -25.57 -5.40 -0.43
C ARG A 139 -25.97 -5.40 1.04
N THR A 140 -25.00 -5.22 1.94
CA THR A 140 -25.22 -5.42 3.37
C THR A 140 -25.86 -4.18 4.01
N ASN A 141 -25.51 -2.99 3.53
CA ASN A 141 -25.86 -1.74 4.18
C ASN A 141 -26.87 -0.91 3.38
N VAL A 142 -26.83 -0.94 2.04
CA VAL A 142 -27.59 0.01 1.21
C VAL A 142 -28.82 -0.62 0.54
N GLN A 143 -28.72 -1.85 0.04
CA GLN A 143 -29.75 -2.49 -0.80
C GLN A 143 -31.12 -2.60 -0.11
N HIS A 144 -31.13 -2.65 1.23
CA HIS A 144 -32.34 -2.75 2.04
C HIS A 144 -32.83 -1.40 2.59
N GLN A 145 -32.14 -0.29 2.30
CA GLN A 145 -32.50 1.05 2.76
C GLN A 145 -33.31 1.79 1.68
N ALA A 146 -34.62 1.52 1.61
CA ALA A 146 -35.51 2.13 0.62
C ALA A 146 -35.45 3.67 0.65
N GLU A 147 -35.41 4.28 1.83
CA GLU A 147 -35.31 5.74 2.00
C GLU A 147 -33.99 6.31 1.45
N ALA A 148 -32.85 5.65 1.66
CA ALA A 148 -31.57 6.12 1.14
C ALA A 148 -31.55 6.13 -0.41
N LEU A 149 -32.28 5.19 -1.02
CA LEU A 149 -32.31 4.95 -2.47
C LEU A 149 -33.41 5.75 -3.20
N GLU A 150 -34.47 6.19 -2.52
CA GLU A 150 -35.69 6.74 -3.13
C GLU A 150 -35.46 7.93 -4.10
N HIS A 151 -34.37 8.67 -3.92
CA HIS A 151 -34.04 9.85 -4.74
C HIS A 151 -32.74 9.72 -5.54
N LEU A 152 -32.15 8.53 -5.58
CA LEU A 152 -30.99 8.24 -6.40
C LEU A 152 -31.40 7.31 -7.52
N ASP A 153 -31.08 7.68 -8.76
CA ASP A 153 -31.27 6.76 -9.86
C ASP A 153 -30.21 5.62 -9.84
N GLN A 154 -30.46 4.58 -10.63
CA GLN A 154 -29.57 3.41 -10.69
C GLN A 154 -28.16 3.75 -11.15
N ILE A 155 -27.99 4.78 -11.99
CA ILE A 155 -26.68 5.21 -12.48
C ILE A 155 -25.92 5.90 -11.35
N GLN A 156 -26.57 6.77 -10.58
CA GLN A 156 -25.97 7.45 -9.42
C GLN A 156 -25.47 6.44 -8.39
N ILE A 157 -26.27 5.42 -8.09
CA ILE A 157 -25.87 4.34 -7.18
C ILE A 157 -24.64 3.60 -7.72
N LYS A 158 -24.67 3.26 -9.01
CA LYS A 158 -23.59 2.54 -9.70
C LYS A 158 -22.27 3.30 -9.65
N VAL A 159 -22.26 4.59 -9.98
CA VAL A 159 -21.03 5.40 -10.03
C VAL A 159 -20.39 5.66 -8.65
N LEU A 160 -21.12 5.40 -7.57
CA LEU A 160 -20.64 5.52 -6.19
C LEU A 160 -20.14 4.19 -5.60
N ASN A 161 -20.30 3.08 -6.32
CA ASN A 161 -20.11 1.73 -5.79
C ASN A 161 -19.34 0.78 -6.72
N GLU A 162 -19.27 1.04 -8.02
CA GLU A 162 -18.48 0.23 -8.96
C GLU A 162 -17.07 0.77 -9.12
N ARG A 163 -16.09 -0.14 -9.05
CA ARG A 163 -14.64 0.18 -9.07
C ARG A 163 -14.19 0.97 -10.29
N ASP A 164 -14.88 0.84 -11.42
CA ASP A 164 -14.59 1.55 -12.67
C ASP A 164 -14.63 3.07 -12.49
N TYR A 165 -15.40 3.55 -11.50
CA TYR A 165 -15.61 4.96 -11.25
C TYR A 165 -14.71 5.56 -10.17
N LEU A 166 -13.94 4.75 -9.42
CA LEU A 166 -13.07 5.24 -8.34
C LEU A 166 -12.08 6.32 -8.82
N PRO A 167 -11.22 6.06 -9.82
CA PRO A 167 -10.24 7.05 -10.26
C PRO A 167 -10.88 8.22 -11.01
N THR A 168 -11.94 7.98 -11.80
CA THR A 168 -12.59 9.01 -12.62
C THR A 168 -13.44 9.97 -11.79
N GLN A 169 -14.08 9.49 -10.73
CA GLN A 169 -14.74 10.34 -9.75
C GLN A 169 -13.73 11.22 -9.02
N LEU A 170 -12.60 10.66 -8.58
CA LEU A 170 -11.54 11.47 -7.96
C LEU A 170 -11.05 12.56 -8.93
N SER A 171 -10.78 12.18 -10.18
CA SER A 171 -10.34 13.12 -11.22
C SER A 171 -11.36 14.23 -11.46
N TYR A 172 -12.66 13.90 -11.50
CA TYR A 172 -13.73 14.87 -11.63
C TYR A 172 -13.78 15.84 -10.43
N ARG A 173 -13.73 15.30 -9.21
CA ARG A 173 -13.85 16.11 -7.99
C ARG A 173 -12.65 17.01 -7.73
N LEU A 174 -11.46 16.58 -8.11
CA LEU A 174 -10.21 17.32 -7.91
C LEU A 174 -9.71 18.04 -9.19
N ASN A 175 -10.48 18.00 -10.28
CA ASN A 175 -10.14 18.58 -11.57
C ASN A 175 -8.77 18.10 -12.13
N LEU A 176 -8.54 16.78 -12.07
CA LEU A 176 -7.33 16.14 -12.58
C LEU A 176 -7.53 15.73 -14.03
N THR A 177 -6.58 16.09 -14.90
CA THR A 177 -6.75 16.00 -16.36
C THR A 177 -5.78 15.03 -17.05
N GLY A 178 -4.98 14.28 -16.29
CA GLY A 178 -4.17 13.18 -16.80
C GLY A 178 -4.97 11.90 -17.04
N PRO A 179 -4.31 10.79 -17.44
CA PRO A 179 -4.96 9.49 -17.60
C PRO A 179 -5.60 9.03 -16.29
N SER A 180 -6.85 8.59 -16.31
CA SER A 180 -7.58 8.16 -15.12
C SER A 180 -8.23 6.81 -15.36
N LEU A 181 -7.68 5.75 -14.77
CA LEU A 181 -8.09 4.38 -15.09
C LEU A 181 -8.05 3.42 -13.90
N THR A 182 -9.00 2.49 -13.90
CA THR A 182 -9.05 1.41 -12.92
C THR A 182 -8.17 0.26 -13.36
N VAL A 183 -7.27 -0.22 -12.49
CA VAL A 183 -6.37 -1.33 -12.75
C VAL A 183 -6.66 -2.48 -11.79
N HIS A 184 -7.18 -3.60 -12.29
CA HIS A 184 -7.58 -4.72 -11.44
C HIS A 184 -6.95 -6.05 -11.90
N THR A 185 -6.02 -6.56 -11.07
CA THR A 185 -5.27 -7.80 -11.31
C THR A 185 -5.20 -8.65 -10.03
N ALA A 186 -6.30 -8.67 -9.25
CA ALA A 186 -6.37 -9.31 -7.93
C ALA A 186 -5.31 -8.75 -6.97
N CYS A 187 -4.58 -9.62 -6.26
CA CYS A 187 -3.61 -9.25 -5.23
C CYS A 187 -2.44 -8.36 -5.73
N SER A 188 -2.16 -8.36 -7.04
CA SER A 188 -1.09 -7.53 -7.65
C SER A 188 -1.55 -6.13 -8.07
N SER A 189 -2.84 -5.81 -7.95
CA SER A 189 -3.45 -4.60 -8.53
C SER A 189 -2.71 -3.30 -8.18
N ALA A 190 -2.36 -3.09 -6.90
CA ALA A 190 -1.61 -1.92 -6.45
C ALA A 190 -0.27 -1.73 -7.18
N LEU A 191 0.51 -2.79 -7.39
CA LEU A 191 1.81 -2.69 -8.06
C LEU A 191 1.66 -2.58 -9.59
N VAL A 192 0.61 -3.16 -10.17
CA VAL A 192 0.31 -2.97 -11.59
C VAL A 192 -0.18 -1.54 -11.85
N ALA A 193 -0.97 -0.96 -10.96
CA ALA A 193 -1.35 0.46 -11.01
C ALA A 193 -0.11 1.36 -10.90
N LEU A 194 0.84 1.02 -10.02
CA LEU A 194 2.13 1.72 -9.92
C LEU A 194 2.91 1.65 -11.23
N HIS A 195 3.00 0.48 -11.84
CA HIS A 195 3.67 0.30 -13.13
C HIS A 195 3.07 1.22 -14.20
N PHE A 196 1.74 1.27 -14.34
CA PHE A 196 1.10 2.18 -15.31
C PHE A 196 1.33 3.66 -14.98
N GLY A 197 1.28 4.05 -13.70
CA GLY A 197 1.61 5.42 -13.29
C GLY A 197 3.04 5.82 -13.63
N VAL A 198 4.01 4.93 -13.39
CA VAL A 198 5.43 5.12 -13.76
C VAL A 198 5.59 5.24 -15.27
N GLU A 199 4.96 4.36 -16.05
CA GLU A 199 5.06 4.38 -17.50
C GLU A 199 4.40 5.62 -18.13
N SER A 200 3.25 6.07 -17.63
CA SER A 200 2.61 7.31 -18.10
C SER A 200 3.46 8.55 -17.77
N LEU A 201 4.15 8.57 -16.62
CA LEU A 201 5.11 9.62 -16.29
C LEU A 201 6.32 9.61 -17.23
N ARG A 202 6.91 8.44 -17.49
CA ARG A 202 8.04 8.27 -18.42
C ARG A 202 7.68 8.69 -19.85
N LYS A 203 6.45 8.39 -20.29
CA LYS A 203 5.90 8.79 -21.60
C LYS A 203 5.39 10.22 -21.66
N ARG A 204 5.42 10.97 -20.54
CA ARG A 204 4.91 12.34 -20.42
C ARG A 204 3.41 12.48 -20.75
N GLU A 205 2.64 11.41 -20.55
CA GLU A 205 1.17 11.43 -20.62
C GLU A 205 0.56 12.23 -19.46
N CYS A 206 1.26 12.26 -18.33
CA CYS A 206 0.96 13.09 -17.17
C CYS A 206 2.24 13.73 -16.60
N ASP A 207 2.07 14.73 -15.73
CA ASP A 207 3.16 15.46 -15.07
C ASP A 207 3.36 15.01 -13.61
N ALA A 208 2.28 14.52 -13.01
CA ALA A 208 2.27 13.78 -11.75
C ALA A 208 1.29 12.60 -11.87
N ALA A 209 1.42 11.60 -11.01
CA ALA A 209 0.49 10.48 -10.93
C ALA A 209 0.10 10.18 -9.49
N LEU A 210 -1.20 10.10 -9.21
CA LEU A 210 -1.74 9.47 -8.02
C LEU A 210 -1.90 7.99 -8.30
N VAL A 211 -1.24 7.16 -7.51
CA VAL A 211 -1.34 5.70 -7.58
C VAL A 211 -1.84 5.20 -6.25
N GLY A 212 -2.86 4.35 -6.23
CA GLY A 212 -3.30 3.77 -4.97
C GLY A 212 -4.25 2.60 -5.10
N ALA A 213 -4.63 2.05 -3.96
CA ALA A 213 -5.64 1.01 -3.90
C ALA A 213 -6.36 1.05 -2.55
N ALA A 214 -7.64 0.66 -2.56
CA ALA A 214 -8.46 0.51 -1.37
C ALA A 214 -9.00 -0.92 -1.30
N ALA A 215 -8.96 -1.55 -0.13
CA ALA A 215 -9.61 -2.82 0.14
C ALA A 215 -10.30 -2.70 1.48
N LEU A 216 -11.60 -2.39 1.47
CA LEU A 216 -12.44 -2.35 2.66
C LEU A 216 -13.62 -3.30 2.46
N HIS A 217 -13.94 -4.08 3.48
CA HIS A 217 -14.96 -5.11 3.45
C HIS A 217 -16.09 -4.75 4.42
N ALA A 218 -17.31 -5.18 4.08
CA ALA A 218 -18.48 -5.07 4.94
C ALA A 218 -19.13 -6.46 5.09
N PRO A 219 -19.36 -6.97 6.31
CA PRO A 219 -18.91 -6.45 7.60
C PRO A 219 -17.39 -6.24 7.68
N ARG A 220 -16.96 -5.22 8.42
CA ARG A 220 -15.55 -4.82 8.65
C ARG A 220 -14.87 -5.78 9.61
N MET A 221 -15.60 -6.14 10.67
CA MET A 221 -15.22 -7.12 11.68
C MET A 221 -15.77 -8.48 11.28
N ALA A 222 -15.25 -9.00 10.17
CA ALA A 222 -15.57 -10.35 9.69
C ALA A 222 -14.33 -11.23 9.71
N GLY A 223 -14.57 -12.51 9.97
CA GLY A 223 -13.64 -13.61 9.75
C GLY A 223 -14.01 -14.39 8.50
N TYR A 224 -13.67 -15.68 8.48
CA TYR A 224 -13.94 -16.55 7.35
C TYR A 224 -14.18 -17.99 7.79
N VAL A 225 -14.82 -18.76 6.92
CA VAL A 225 -14.96 -20.21 7.09
C VAL A 225 -13.73 -20.87 6.49
N HIS A 226 -12.98 -21.60 7.31
CA HIS A 226 -11.86 -22.38 6.83
C HIS A 226 -12.35 -23.64 6.11
N THR A 227 -11.74 -23.95 4.96
CA THR A 227 -11.97 -25.19 4.24
C THR A 227 -10.63 -25.83 3.87
N THR A 228 -10.55 -27.15 3.94
CA THR A 228 -9.33 -27.87 3.58
C THR A 228 -8.93 -27.56 2.13
N GLY A 229 -7.68 -27.15 1.93
CA GLY A 229 -7.16 -26.73 0.62
C GLY A 229 -7.40 -25.26 0.28
N SER A 230 -8.02 -24.48 1.19
CA SER A 230 -8.12 -23.03 1.09
C SER A 230 -6.76 -22.35 1.23
N ILE A 231 -6.65 -21.14 0.68
CA ILE A 231 -5.49 -20.26 0.92
C ILE A 231 -5.55 -19.58 2.29
N PHE A 232 -6.70 -19.61 2.96
CA PHE A 232 -6.90 -18.97 4.25
C PHE A 232 -6.40 -19.85 5.41
N SER A 233 -5.68 -19.25 6.35
CA SER A 233 -5.09 -19.92 7.53
C SER A 233 -6.17 -20.52 8.42
N ALA A 234 -6.02 -21.76 8.87
CA ALA A 234 -6.91 -22.35 9.87
C ALA A 234 -6.76 -21.66 11.24
N HIS A 235 -5.57 -21.12 11.53
CA HIS A 235 -5.24 -20.49 12.80
C HIS A 235 -5.47 -18.98 12.81
N GLY A 236 -5.80 -18.39 11.66
CA GLY A 236 -6.00 -16.96 11.52
C GLY A 236 -4.75 -16.14 11.81
N VAL A 237 -3.58 -16.60 11.34
CA VAL A 237 -2.31 -15.83 11.38
C VAL A 237 -1.55 -16.01 10.07
N CYS A 238 -1.06 -14.91 9.48
CA CYS A 238 -0.10 -14.96 8.37
C CYS A 238 1.31 -15.21 8.92
N ARG A 239 1.95 -16.32 8.54
CA ARG A 239 3.32 -16.67 8.97
C ARG A 239 4.26 -16.90 7.78
N PRO A 240 4.55 -15.86 6.98
CA PRO A 240 5.41 -16.00 5.82
C PRO A 240 6.76 -16.62 6.21
N PHE A 241 7.14 -17.65 5.46
CA PHE A 241 8.38 -18.42 5.53
C PHE A 241 8.56 -19.32 6.75
N ASP A 242 7.61 -19.33 7.70
CA ASP A 242 7.70 -20.15 8.91
C ASP A 242 7.29 -21.62 8.65
N GLN A 243 7.82 -22.54 9.46
CA GLN A 243 7.42 -23.96 9.41
C GLN A 243 5.93 -24.19 9.68
N LYS A 244 5.26 -23.28 10.38
CA LYS A 244 3.82 -23.31 10.68
C LYS A 244 2.98 -22.46 9.70
N ALA A 245 3.54 -22.05 8.57
CA ALA A 245 2.84 -21.35 7.51
C ALA A 245 1.66 -22.19 6.97
N ASP A 246 0.42 -21.73 7.19
CA ASP A 246 -0.79 -22.46 6.80
C ASP A 246 -1.80 -21.63 6.00
N GLY A 247 -1.48 -20.38 5.67
CA GLY A 247 -2.29 -19.52 4.81
C GLY A 247 -2.31 -18.05 5.18
N ILE A 248 -3.16 -17.31 4.49
CA ILE A 248 -3.40 -15.89 4.70
C ILE A 248 -4.54 -15.63 5.69
N VAL A 249 -4.54 -14.43 6.24
CA VAL A 249 -5.66 -13.79 6.92
C VAL A 249 -5.97 -12.54 6.15
N GLY A 250 -7.22 -12.32 5.77
CA GLY A 250 -7.60 -11.06 5.11
C GLY A 250 -7.44 -9.85 6.03
N GLY A 251 -7.30 -8.68 5.40
CA GLY A 251 -7.29 -7.42 6.11
C GLY A 251 -7.84 -6.28 5.26
N ASN A 252 -8.08 -5.15 5.90
CA ASN A 252 -8.58 -3.95 5.26
C ASN A 252 -7.49 -2.88 5.20
N GLY A 253 -7.46 -2.06 4.15
CA GLY A 253 -6.54 -0.94 4.07
C GLY A 253 -6.69 -0.08 2.82
N VAL A 254 -6.19 1.14 2.90
CA VAL A 254 -6.14 2.09 1.79
C VAL A 254 -4.76 2.72 1.76
N GLY A 255 -4.19 2.90 0.57
CA GLY A 255 -2.93 3.63 0.39
C GLY A 255 -2.90 4.36 -0.94
N VAL A 256 -2.33 5.58 -0.93
CA VAL A 256 -2.14 6.43 -2.10
C VAL A 256 -0.74 7.04 -2.07
N LEU A 257 -0.08 7.05 -3.22
CA LEU A 257 1.22 7.67 -3.47
C LEU A 257 1.05 8.78 -4.52
N MET A 258 1.74 9.89 -4.34
CA MET A 258 1.96 10.89 -5.38
C MET A 258 3.35 10.71 -5.99
N LEU A 259 3.40 10.57 -7.31
CA LEU A 259 4.59 10.30 -8.08
C LEU A 259 4.91 11.44 -9.04
N ARG A 260 6.19 11.69 -9.26
CA ARG A 260 6.69 12.56 -10.34
C ARG A 260 7.95 11.99 -10.96
N ARG A 261 8.24 12.39 -12.20
CA ARG A 261 9.57 12.14 -12.78
C ARG A 261 10.63 12.74 -11.85
N LEU A 262 11.71 12.01 -11.62
CA LEU A 262 12.74 12.44 -10.68
C LEU A 262 13.33 13.82 -11.05
N SER A 263 13.61 14.05 -12.34
CA SER A 263 14.08 15.35 -12.85
C SER A 263 13.14 16.51 -12.51
N ASP A 264 11.83 16.32 -12.70
CA ASP A 264 10.86 17.37 -12.42
C ASP A 264 10.71 17.61 -10.91
N ALA A 265 10.72 16.53 -10.11
CA ALA A 265 10.69 16.64 -8.66
C ALA A 265 11.91 17.42 -8.12
N GLN A 266 13.10 17.16 -8.67
CA GLN A 266 14.31 17.91 -8.31
C GLN A 266 14.24 19.37 -8.79
N ALA A 267 13.75 19.62 -9.99
CA ALA A 267 13.64 20.97 -10.56
C ALA A 267 12.69 21.86 -9.74
N ASP A 268 11.59 21.28 -9.24
CA ASP A 268 10.58 22.00 -8.48
C ASP A 268 10.86 22.01 -6.96
N GLY A 269 11.91 21.31 -6.51
CA GLY A 269 12.29 21.24 -5.10
C GLY A 269 11.36 20.38 -4.25
N ASP A 270 10.71 19.39 -4.86
CA ASP A 270 9.83 18.46 -4.15
C ASP A 270 10.62 17.63 -3.13
N ARG A 271 9.97 17.30 -2.02
CA ARG A 271 10.50 16.33 -1.05
C ARG A 271 10.45 14.93 -1.66
N ILE A 272 11.61 14.29 -1.83
CA ILE A 272 11.70 12.93 -2.37
C ILE A 272 11.78 11.94 -1.21
N LEU A 273 10.76 11.07 -1.08
CA LEU A 273 10.67 10.06 -0.02
C LEU A 273 11.43 8.78 -0.37
N ALA A 274 11.37 8.38 -1.64
CA ALA A 274 12.10 7.26 -2.23
C ALA A 274 12.07 7.37 -3.76
N VAL A 275 12.89 6.57 -4.45
CA VAL A 275 12.95 6.54 -5.92
C VAL A 275 12.57 5.17 -6.44
N ILE A 276 11.59 5.13 -7.33
CA ILE A 276 11.25 3.95 -8.14
C ILE A 276 12.25 3.89 -9.30
N ARG A 277 13.11 2.87 -9.27
CA ARG A 277 14.16 2.66 -10.27
C ARG A 277 13.66 1.84 -11.45
N GLY A 278 12.88 0.80 -11.16
CA GLY A 278 12.36 -0.07 -12.20
C GLY A 278 11.10 -0.80 -11.78
N THR A 279 10.29 -1.13 -12.78
CA THR A 279 9.06 -1.90 -12.58
C THR A 279 8.91 -2.92 -13.71
N ALA A 280 8.31 -4.08 -13.43
CA ALA A 280 7.95 -5.04 -14.45
C ALA A 280 6.68 -5.78 -14.07
N ILE A 281 5.91 -6.14 -15.09
CA ILE A 281 4.71 -6.99 -14.99
C ILE A 281 4.77 -8.10 -16.03
N ASN A 282 4.22 -9.27 -15.72
CA ASN A 282 3.98 -10.33 -16.71
C ASN A 282 2.75 -11.18 -16.33
N ASN A 283 2.53 -12.28 -17.06
CA ASN A 283 1.59 -13.32 -16.66
C ASN A 283 2.24 -14.72 -16.75
N ASP A 284 1.92 -15.59 -15.78
CA ASP A 284 2.38 -16.98 -15.74
C ASP A 284 1.95 -17.80 -16.97
N GLY A 285 0.82 -17.44 -17.59
CA GLY A 285 0.18 -18.23 -18.65
C GLY A 285 -0.24 -19.61 -18.13
N ALA A 286 -0.07 -20.63 -18.97
CA ALA A 286 -0.39 -22.02 -18.61
C ALA A 286 0.76 -22.77 -17.91
N ARG A 287 1.87 -22.09 -17.56
CA ARG A 287 3.08 -22.69 -16.96
C ARG A 287 2.92 -22.93 -15.45
N LYS A 288 1.80 -23.53 -15.05
CA LYS A 288 1.39 -23.76 -13.66
C LYS A 288 0.37 -24.88 -13.57
N VAL A 289 0.32 -25.56 -12.43
CA VAL A 289 -0.50 -26.77 -12.22
C VAL A 289 -2.01 -26.50 -12.13
N SER A 290 -2.40 -25.26 -11.81
CA SER A 290 -3.80 -24.83 -11.76
C SER A 290 -3.88 -23.32 -12.02
N TYR A 291 -5.10 -22.80 -12.25
CA TYR A 291 -5.31 -21.36 -12.52
C TYR A 291 -4.77 -20.46 -11.40
N THR A 292 -4.93 -20.88 -10.15
CA THR A 292 -4.54 -20.13 -8.94
C THR A 292 -3.15 -20.48 -8.42
N ALA A 293 -2.49 -21.52 -8.95
CA ALA A 293 -1.14 -21.88 -8.55
C ALA A 293 -0.11 -20.84 -9.04
N PRO A 294 0.94 -20.57 -8.25
CA PRO A 294 2.04 -19.71 -8.69
C PRO A 294 2.97 -20.42 -9.68
N SER A 295 3.77 -19.65 -10.44
CA SER A 295 4.82 -20.16 -11.33
C SER A 295 6.20 -19.62 -10.97
N ILE A 296 7.19 -20.50 -10.81
CA ILE A 296 8.59 -20.10 -10.56
C ILE A 296 9.13 -19.29 -11.75
N ASP A 297 8.86 -19.71 -12.98
CA ASP A 297 9.40 -19.06 -14.18
C ASP A 297 8.78 -17.68 -14.40
N GLY A 298 7.46 -17.54 -14.23
CA GLY A 298 6.78 -16.25 -14.35
C GLY A 298 7.29 -15.23 -13.34
N GLN A 299 7.50 -15.65 -12.08
CA GLN A 299 8.08 -14.79 -11.05
C GLN A 299 9.53 -14.40 -11.38
N LYS A 300 10.38 -15.38 -11.72
CA LYS A 300 11.78 -15.16 -12.10
C LYS A 300 11.92 -14.18 -13.28
N GLU A 301 11.11 -14.35 -14.32
CA GLU A 301 11.07 -13.46 -15.49
C GLU A 301 10.72 -12.03 -15.07
N THR A 302 9.71 -11.85 -14.21
CA THR A 302 9.29 -10.53 -13.74
C THR A 302 10.35 -9.85 -12.86
N ILE A 303 10.96 -10.61 -11.94
CA ILE A 303 12.06 -10.10 -11.09
C ILE A 303 13.20 -9.57 -11.96
N ARG A 304 13.64 -10.37 -12.94
CA ARG A 304 14.70 -9.97 -13.89
C ARG A 304 14.29 -8.77 -14.73
N GLY A 305 13.03 -8.71 -15.15
CA GLY A 305 12.48 -7.55 -15.85
C GLY A 305 12.60 -6.26 -15.04
N ALA A 306 12.24 -6.30 -13.75
CA ALA A 306 12.30 -5.13 -12.87
C ALA A 306 13.75 -4.68 -12.60
N LEU A 307 14.67 -5.64 -12.38
CA LEU A 307 16.10 -5.36 -12.24
C LEU A 307 16.70 -4.77 -13.53
N SER A 308 16.30 -5.32 -14.68
CA SER A 308 16.73 -4.81 -15.99
C SER A 308 16.20 -3.40 -16.25
N ASP A 309 14.93 -3.11 -15.96
CA ASP A 309 14.36 -1.76 -16.12
C ASP A 309 15.04 -0.75 -15.17
N ALA A 310 15.44 -1.20 -13.98
CA ALA A 310 16.20 -0.40 -13.01
C ALA A 310 17.67 -0.19 -13.40
N GLY A 311 18.20 -0.99 -14.33
CA GLY A 311 19.61 -0.97 -14.72
C GLY A 311 20.56 -1.39 -13.60
N ILE A 312 20.13 -2.28 -12.68
CA ILE A 312 20.94 -2.74 -11.55
C ILE A 312 21.04 -4.27 -11.51
N SER A 313 22.07 -4.78 -10.83
CA SER A 313 22.25 -6.21 -10.57
C SER A 313 21.52 -6.64 -9.29
N ALA A 314 21.14 -7.92 -9.20
CA ALA A 314 20.49 -8.48 -8.02
C ALA A 314 21.36 -8.34 -6.74
N ARG A 315 22.69 -8.26 -6.88
CA ARG A 315 23.62 -8.04 -5.77
C ARG A 315 23.45 -6.69 -5.07
N GLU A 316 22.83 -5.72 -5.72
CA GLU A 316 22.58 -4.39 -5.16
C GLU A 316 21.35 -4.38 -4.23
N ILE A 317 20.48 -5.39 -4.35
CA ILE A 317 19.31 -5.54 -3.48
C ILE A 317 19.76 -5.95 -2.07
N GLY A 318 19.38 -5.16 -1.07
CA GLY A 318 19.62 -5.45 0.34
C GLY A 318 18.39 -5.95 1.10
N PHE A 319 17.20 -5.70 0.55
CA PHE A 319 15.93 -6.12 1.17
C PHE A 319 14.93 -6.58 0.10
N VAL A 320 14.21 -7.66 0.39
CA VAL A 320 13.07 -8.13 -0.40
C VAL A 320 11.81 -8.07 0.45
N GLU A 321 10.88 -7.21 0.06
CA GLU A 321 9.51 -7.24 0.55
C GLU A 321 8.70 -8.16 -0.37
N ALA A 322 8.57 -9.41 0.06
CA ALA A 322 7.95 -10.47 -0.71
C ALA A 322 6.43 -10.34 -0.79
N HIS A 323 5.83 -11.04 -1.74
CA HIS A 323 4.41 -11.33 -1.71
C HIS A 323 4.07 -12.15 -0.46
N GLY A 324 4.87 -13.15 -0.09
CA GLY A 324 4.94 -13.79 1.23
C GLY A 324 3.59 -14.02 1.87
N THR A 325 2.83 -14.97 1.34
CA THR A 325 1.46 -15.27 1.78
C THR A 325 1.40 -16.17 2.99
N GLY A 326 2.51 -16.77 3.42
CA GLY A 326 2.45 -17.74 4.53
C GLY A 326 1.75 -19.02 4.11
N THR A 327 1.74 -19.35 2.82
CA THR A 327 1.14 -20.59 2.31
C THR A 327 2.23 -21.65 2.16
N GLY A 328 1.92 -22.90 2.53
CA GLY A 328 2.89 -24.00 2.50
C GLY A 328 3.50 -24.26 1.12
N LEU A 329 2.78 -23.95 0.03
CA LEU A 329 3.27 -24.08 -1.35
C LEU A 329 3.83 -22.76 -1.91
N GLY A 330 3.22 -21.62 -1.60
CA GLY A 330 3.58 -20.33 -2.20
C GLY A 330 4.93 -19.82 -1.75
N ASP A 331 5.22 -19.89 -0.45
CA ASP A 331 6.47 -19.35 0.10
C ASP A 331 7.72 -20.06 -0.46
N PRO A 332 7.78 -21.42 -0.54
CA PRO A 332 8.91 -22.09 -1.19
C PRO A 332 9.05 -21.75 -2.68
N ILE A 333 7.94 -21.60 -3.42
CA ILE A 333 7.96 -21.24 -4.84
C ILE A 333 8.52 -19.83 -5.03
N GLU A 334 8.11 -18.88 -4.18
CA GLU A 334 8.59 -17.50 -4.25
C GLU A 334 10.08 -17.40 -3.94
N VAL A 335 10.55 -18.06 -2.87
CA VAL A 335 11.98 -18.07 -2.53
C VAL A 335 12.81 -18.78 -3.60
N ALA A 336 12.29 -19.85 -4.23
CA ALA A 336 12.96 -20.50 -5.35
C ALA A 336 13.07 -19.59 -6.58
N ALA A 337 12.02 -18.85 -6.93
CA ALA A 337 12.04 -17.90 -8.04
C ALA A 337 13.01 -16.74 -7.80
N LEU A 338 12.98 -16.16 -6.59
CA LEU A 338 13.94 -15.16 -6.14
C LEU A 338 15.38 -15.68 -6.19
N THR A 339 15.62 -16.90 -5.69
CA THR A 339 16.95 -17.52 -5.71
C THR A 339 17.46 -17.65 -7.15
N GLN A 340 16.66 -18.21 -8.06
CA GLN A 340 17.05 -18.34 -9.47
C GLN A 340 17.25 -17.00 -10.18
N ALA A 341 16.50 -15.95 -9.79
CA ALA A 341 16.71 -14.61 -10.32
C ALA A 341 18.03 -14.01 -9.84
N PHE A 342 18.42 -14.28 -8.58
CA PHE A 342 19.64 -13.77 -7.94
C PHE A 342 20.90 -14.59 -8.28
N SER A 343 20.78 -15.87 -8.66
CA SER A 343 21.92 -16.76 -8.93
C SER A 343 22.71 -16.42 -10.20
N VAL A 344 22.15 -15.61 -11.12
CA VAL A 344 22.85 -15.23 -12.36
C VAL A 344 24.15 -14.50 -12.07
N ASP A 345 24.22 -13.79 -10.94
CA ASP A 345 25.35 -12.94 -10.60
C ASP A 345 26.46 -13.66 -9.80
N GLN A 346 26.32 -14.97 -9.49
CA GLN A 346 27.26 -15.88 -8.78
C GLN A 346 27.93 -15.36 -7.48
N ALA A 347 27.66 -14.13 -7.05
CA ALA A 347 28.42 -13.41 -6.01
C ALA A 347 27.56 -12.94 -4.83
N THR A 348 26.26 -13.22 -4.81
CA THR A 348 25.41 -12.88 -3.66
C THR A 348 25.58 -13.95 -2.58
N ALA A 349 26.28 -13.59 -1.51
CA ALA A 349 26.57 -14.50 -0.40
C ALA A 349 25.27 -15.03 0.25
N PRO A 350 25.24 -16.29 0.71
CA PRO A 350 24.12 -16.82 1.47
C PRO A 350 23.78 -15.95 2.69
N GLY A 351 22.50 -15.77 2.97
CA GLY A 351 22.02 -14.96 4.09
C GLY A 351 22.56 -13.53 4.11
N SER A 352 22.71 -12.89 2.94
CA SER A 352 23.13 -11.48 2.85
C SER A 352 21.98 -10.50 2.61
N VAL A 353 20.83 -10.99 2.14
CA VAL A 353 19.66 -10.18 1.77
C VAL A 353 18.52 -10.48 2.74
N ALA A 354 18.01 -9.45 3.41
CA ALA A 354 16.84 -9.63 4.27
C ALA A 354 15.59 -9.89 3.40
N ILE A 355 14.75 -10.85 3.78
CA ILE A 355 13.43 -11.08 3.18
C ILE A 355 12.36 -11.03 4.26
N GLY A 356 11.23 -10.39 3.94
CA GLY A 356 10.08 -10.34 4.82
C GLY A 356 8.78 -10.05 4.09
N SER A 357 7.68 -10.00 4.84
CA SER A 357 6.36 -9.65 4.31
C SER A 357 5.53 -8.92 5.36
N VAL A 358 5.00 -7.76 4.99
CA VAL A 358 4.08 -6.93 5.79
C VAL A 358 2.80 -7.67 6.15
N LYS A 359 2.44 -8.74 5.42
CA LYS A 359 1.21 -9.51 5.64
C LYS A 359 1.21 -10.20 7.00
N SER A 360 2.40 -10.46 7.55
CA SER A 360 2.55 -10.94 8.94
C SER A 360 2.00 -9.93 9.95
N ASN A 361 2.13 -8.63 9.69
CA ASN A 361 1.66 -7.57 10.57
C ASN A 361 0.17 -7.24 10.36
N VAL A 362 -0.23 -7.00 9.11
CA VAL A 362 -1.55 -6.43 8.78
C VAL A 362 -2.49 -7.37 8.03
N GLY A 363 -2.10 -8.62 7.82
CA GLY A 363 -2.84 -9.55 6.96
C GLY A 363 -2.70 -9.22 5.47
N HIS A 364 -3.46 -9.93 4.65
CA HIS A 364 -3.51 -9.75 3.21
C HIS A 364 -4.59 -8.74 2.84
N LEU A 365 -4.17 -7.52 2.50
CA LEU A 365 -5.07 -6.40 2.17
C LEU A 365 -5.62 -6.43 0.73
N ASP A 366 -5.83 -7.62 0.15
CA ASP A 366 -6.35 -7.80 -1.22
C ASP A 366 -5.63 -6.90 -2.27
N THR A 367 -6.38 -6.07 -2.99
CA THR A 367 -5.87 -5.14 -4.00
C THR A 367 -4.93 -4.08 -3.42
N ALA A 368 -5.05 -3.76 -2.13
CA ALA A 368 -4.19 -2.82 -1.40
C ALA A 368 -2.94 -3.49 -0.79
N ALA A 369 -2.76 -4.81 -0.93
CA ALA A 369 -1.62 -5.52 -0.35
C ALA A 369 -0.26 -4.98 -0.86
N GLY A 370 -0.18 -4.65 -2.16
CA GLY A 370 1.02 -4.03 -2.73
C GLY A 370 1.30 -2.63 -2.17
N MET A 371 0.27 -1.86 -1.79
CA MET A 371 0.46 -0.55 -1.17
C MET A 371 1.04 -0.66 0.23
N ALA A 372 0.59 -1.62 1.05
CA ALA A 372 1.21 -1.87 2.36
C ALA A 372 2.70 -2.25 2.24
N SER A 373 3.04 -3.08 1.25
CA SER A 373 4.43 -3.45 0.96
C SER A 373 5.27 -2.24 0.49
N LEU A 374 4.71 -1.36 -0.36
CA LEU A 374 5.36 -0.10 -0.77
C LEU A 374 5.61 0.81 0.44
N LEU A 375 4.59 1.07 1.26
CA LEU A 375 4.68 1.94 2.43
C LEU A 375 5.72 1.44 3.43
N LYS A 376 5.69 0.14 3.77
CA LYS A 376 6.72 -0.49 4.62
C LYS A 376 8.12 -0.28 4.04
N THR A 377 8.29 -0.48 2.74
CA THR A 377 9.60 -0.36 2.08
C THR A 377 10.09 1.08 2.04
N VAL A 378 9.22 2.05 1.76
CA VAL A 378 9.57 3.47 1.79
C VAL A 378 10.02 3.87 3.19
N LEU A 379 9.28 3.47 4.23
CA LEU A 379 9.67 3.73 5.63
C LEU A 379 11.01 3.05 5.98
N ALA A 380 11.21 1.80 5.58
CA ALA A 380 12.46 1.08 5.79
C ALA A 380 13.67 1.78 5.15
N LEU A 381 13.50 2.30 3.92
CA LEU A 381 14.52 3.09 3.22
C LEU A 381 14.81 4.40 3.96
N ARG A 382 13.77 5.14 4.34
CA ARG A 382 13.91 6.43 5.04
C ARG A 382 14.58 6.31 6.40
N HIS A 383 14.28 5.23 7.14
CA HIS A 383 14.89 4.98 8.44
C HIS A 383 16.21 4.19 8.36
N GLY A 384 16.58 3.69 7.18
CA GLY A 384 17.76 2.83 7.00
C GLY A 384 17.70 1.56 7.85
N GLN A 385 16.51 0.99 8.03
CA GLN A 385 16.27 -0.18 8.88
C GLN A 385 15.27 -1.14 8.23
N VAL A 386 15.53 -2.44 8.34
CA VAL A 386 14.60 -3.50 7.92
C VAL A 386 13.86 -4.01 9.16
N PRO A 387 12.52 -3.87 9.25
CA PRO A 387 11.75 -4.37 10.39
C PRO A 387 11.69 -5.91 10.38
N PRO A 388 11.43 -6.56 11.53
CA PRO A 388 11.28 -8.01 11.60
C PRO A 388 10.05 -8.51 10.83
N THR A 389 10.09 -9.78 10.42
CA THR A 389 8.90 -10.50 9.98
C THR A 389 8.17 -11.04 11.21
N ALA A 390 6.96 -10.55 11.48
CA ALA A 390 6.21 -10.90 12.68
C ALA A 390 5.81 -12.39 12.68
N GLY A 391 5.87 -13.03 13.84
CA GLY A 391 5.42 -14.42 14.01
C GLY A 391 6.29 -15.50 13.34
N TYR A 392 7.47 -15.15 12.84
CA TYR A 392 8.48 -16.11 12.35
C TYR A 392 9.30 -16.67 13.53
N GLU A 393 9.25 -17.98 13.72
CA GLU A 393 9.93 -18.72 14.78
C GLU A 393 11.01 -19.66 14.20
N ARG A 394 10.68 -20.42 13.16
CA ARG A 394 11.57 -21.43 12.57
C ARG A 394 11.39 -21.49 11.05
N PRO A 395 12.48 -21.67 10.27
CA PRO A 395 12.40 -21.74 8.82
C PRO A 395 11.52 -22.90 8.37
N ASN A 396 10.72 -22.66 7.33
CA ASN A 396 10.02 -23.71 6.60
C ASN A 396 11.04 -24.70 5.99
N SER A 397 10.96 -25.97 6.37
CA SER A 397 11.87 -27.03 5.90
C SER A 397 11.83 -27.30 4.40
N HIS A 398 10.82 -26.80 3.68
CA HIS A 398 10.77 -26.82 2.21
C HIS A 398 11.61 -25.71 1.57
N ILE A 399 12.20 -24.81 2.37
CA ILE A 399 13.06 -23.72 1.93
C ILE A 399 14.47 -23.95 2.47
N ALA A 400 15.41 -24.24 1.58
CA ALA A 400 16.82 -24.41 1.93
C ALA A 400 17.51 -23.04 2.11
N PHE A 401 17.08 -22.25 3.10
CA PHE A 401 17.55 -20.86 3.32
C PHE A 401 19.08 -20.74 3.40
N ASP A 402 19.75 -21.75 3.97
CA ASP A 402 21.21 -21.89 4.05
C ASP A 402 21.92 -21.89 2.69
N GLN A 403 21.19 -22.25 1.63
CA GLN A 403 21.66 -22.27 0.23
C GLN A 403 21.14 -21.09 -0.58
N THR A 404 20.39 -20.17 0.04
CA THR A 404 19.84 -18.98 -0.63
C THR A 404 20.53 -17.70 -0.17
N PRO A 405 20.47 -16.62 -0.97
CA PRO A 405 20.89 -15.29 -0.53
C PRO A 405 20.11 -14.74 0.67
N PHE A 406 18.97 -15.34 1.01
CA PHE A 406 17.95 -14.71 1.84
C PHE A 406 18.02 -15.13 3.31
N LEU A 407 17.69 -14.20 4.19
CA LEU A 407 17.50 -14.44 5.62
C LEU A 407 16.22 -13.76 6.10
N VAL A 408 15.46 -14.43 6.97
CA VAL A 408 14.28 -13.84 7.63
C VAL A 408 14.70 -13.31 8.99
N ASN A 409 14.60 -12.00 9.19
CA ASN A 409 14.98 -11.37 10.45
C ASN A 409 13.83 -11.34 11.46
N THR A 410 14.15 -11.67 12.72
CA THR A 410 13.21 -11.63 13.87
C THR A 410 13.38 -10.40 14.74
N GLN A 411 14.38 -9.57 14.44
CA GLN A 411 14.64 -8.28 15.08
C GLN A 411 14.89 -7.21 14.01
N PRO A 412 14.67 -5.91 14.30
CA PRO A 412 15.06 -4.84 13.40
C PRO A 412 16.54 -4.94 13.02
N LEU A 413 16.84 -4.84 11.73
CA LEU A 413 18.21 -4.83 11.22
C LEU A 413 18.57 -3.44 10.73
N HIS A 414 19.76 -2.97 11.09
CA HIS A 414 20.32 -1.81 10.41
C HIS A 414 20.60 -2.16 8.95
N TRP A 415 20.13 -1.33 8.04
CA TRP A 415 20.25 -1.58 6.61
C TRP A 415 21.47 -0.83 6.08
N GLU A 416 22.57 -1.54 5.89
CA GLU A 416 23.77 -0.94 5.30
C GLU A 416 23.60 -0.71 3.79
N PRO A 417 23.99 0.46 3.27
CA PRO A 417 23.96 0.72 1.83
C PRO A 417 25.00 -0.13 1.09
N ARG A 418 24.62 -0.68 -0.06
CA ARG A 418 25.51 -1.38 -0.99
C ARG A 418 25.92 -0.41 -2.10
N ASN A 419 27.22 -0.22 -2.31
CA ASN A 419 27.73 0.78 -3.27
C ASN A 419 27.16 2.19 -3.04
N GLY A 420 26.95 2.57 -1.77
CA GLY A 420 26.44 3.89 -1.39
C GLY A 420 24.94 4.09 -1.57
N ARG A 421 24.15 3.02 -1.72
CA ARG A 421 22.67 3.10 -1.79
C ARG A 421 21.99 1.89 -1.20
N ARG A 422 20.75 2.04 -0.75
CA ARG A 422 19.87 0.93 -0.36
C ARG A 422 18.89 0.67 -1.48
N HIS A 423 18.81 -0.58 -1.94
CA HIS A 423 17.80 -1.00 -2.91
C HIS A 423 16.94 -2.12 -2.35
N ALA A 424 15.63 -1.96 -2.47
CA ALA A 424 14.67 -3.01 -2.17
C ALA A 424 14.01 -3.52 -3.45
N LEU A 425 13.70 -4.82 -3.45
CA LEU A 425 12.82 -5.46 -4.41
C LEU A 425 11.49 -5.76 -3.73
N ILE A 426 10.39 -5.40 -4.37
CA ILE A 426 9.03 -5.65 -3.86
C ILE A 426 8.31 -6.57 -4.84
N GLY A 427 7.66 -7.62 -4.33
CA GLY A 427 6.87 -8.56 -5.13
C GLY A 427 5.38 -8.53 -4.77
N SER A 428 4.50 -8.55 -5.78
CA SER A 428 3.09 -8.88 -5.58
C SER A 428 2.55 -9.76 -6.71
N LEU A 429 1.91 -10.86 -6.33
CA LEU A 429 1.54 -11.95 -7.22
C LEU A 429 0.01 -12.10 -7.20
N GLY A 430 -0.64 -11.84 -8.33
CA GLY A 430 -2.10 -11.89 -8.44
C GLY A 430 -2.60 -13.32 -8.67
N ALA A 431 -3.70 -13.70 -8.00
CA ALA A 431 -4.46 -14.88 -8.40
C ALA A 431 -4.87 -14.76 -9.88
N GLY A 432 -4.58 -15.78 -10.68
CA GLY A 432 -4.65 -15.74 -12.15
C GLY A 432 -3.27 -15.60 -12.83
N GLY A 433 -2.22 -15.28 -12.07
CA GLY A 433 -0.81 -15.34 -12.49
C GLY A 433 -0.22 -14.03 -12.98
N THR A 434 -0.89 -12.90 -12.79
CA THR A 434 -0.31 -11.58 -13.11
C THR A 434 0.67 -11.18 -12.01
N ASN A 435 1.96 -11.19 -12.34
CA ASN A 435 3.04 -10.86 -11.41
C ASN A 435 3.48 -9.42 -11.60
N ALA A 436 3.85 -8.76 -10.51
CA ALA A 436 4.42 -7.41 -10.54
C ALA A 436 5.62 -7.34 -9.59
N HIS A 437 6.72 -6.76 -10.06
CA HIS A 437 7.90 -6.48 -9.24
C HIS A 437 8.35 -5.03 -9.41
N VAL A 438 8.83 -4.44 -8.32
CA VAL A 438 9.26 -3.03 -8.25
C VAL A 438 10.60 -2.96 -7.54
N VAL A 439 11.52 -2.15 -8.07
CA VAL A 439 12.80 -1.82 -7.43
C VAL A 439 12.71 -0.40 -6.88
N LEU A 440 12.84 -0.25 -5.57
CA LEU A 440 12.95 1.04 -4.90
C LEU A 440 14.39 1.30 -4.46
N ALA A 441 14.79 2.57 -4.42
CA ALA A 441 16.05 3.03 -3.86
C ALA A 441 15.82 4.15 -2.84
N ASP A 442 16.70 4.26 -1.84
CA ASP A 442 16.71 5.43 -0.96
C ASP A 442 17.14 6.68 -1.73
N TRP A 443 16.57 7.82 -1.33
CA TRP A 443 17.04 9.13 -1.75
C TRP A 443 18.05 9.61 -0.70
N PRO A 444 19.27 10.05 -1.09
CA PRO A 444 20.19 10.63 -0.14
C PRO A 444 19.48 11.78 0.56
N VAL A 445 19.35 11.69 1.88
CA VAL A 445 19.07 12.88 2.67
C VAL A 445 20.34 13.70 2.55
N GLU A 446 20.38 14.64 1.59
CA GLU A 446 21.37 15.70 1.66
C GLU A 446 21.27 16.25 3.08
N ALA A 447 22.39 16.23 3.81
CA ALA A 447 22.45 16.92 5.09
C ALA A 447 21.85 18.28 4.83
N GLN A 448 20.73 18.59 5.50
CA GLN A 448 20.07 19.87 5.33
C GLN A 448 21.17 20.92 5.33
N PRO A 449 21.22 21.83 4.32
CA PRO A 449 22.26 22.84 4.29
C PRO A 449 22.32 23.43 5.68
N ALA A 450 23.49 23.25 6.33
CA ALA A 450 23.71 23.51 7.74
C ALA A 450 22.95 24.78 8.10
N GLU A 451 21.93 24.65 8.96
CA GLU A 451 21.04 25.73 9.40
C GLU A 451 21.01 26.91 8.42
N ARG A 452 20.06 26.95 7.48
CA ARG A 452 19.68 28.26 6.92
C ARG A 452 19.47 29.16 8.14
N ALA A 453 20.42 30.07 8.36
CA ALA A 453 20.66 30.66 9.66
C ALA A 453 19.33 31.00 10.32
N SER A 454 19.10 30.51 11.54
CA SER A 454 17.92 30.92 12.30
C SER A 454 18.03 32.43 12.52
N THR A 455 17.47 33.19 11.60
CA THR A 455 17.23 34.60 11.83
C THR A 455 16.11 34.67 12.85
N ASP A 456 16.18 35.57 13.83
CA ASP A 456 15.06 35.88 14.73
C ASP A 456 13.87 36.58 14.01
N GLU A 457 13.75 36.40 12.69
CA GLU A 457 12.67 36.96 11.89
C GLU A 457 11.37 36.20 12.14
N PRO A 458 10.25 36.90 12.40
CA PRO A 458 8.95 36.26 12.56
C PRO A 458 8.52 35.58 11.25
N VAL A 459 8.02 34.34 11.38
CA VAL A 459 7.44 33.57 10.27
C VAL A 459 5.91 33.61 10.32
N CYS A 460 5.25 33.65 9.16
CA CYS A 460 3.79 33.60 9.07
C CYS A 460 3.36 32.19 8.67
N ILE A 461 2.61 31.52 9.53
CA ILE A 461 2.00 30.22 9.25
C ILE A 461 0.52 30.47 8.93
N ALA A 462 0.16 30.40 7.65
CA ALA A 462 -1.19 30.67 7.18
C ALA A 462 -2.01 29.38 7.20
N LEU A 463 -3.10 29.36 7.97
CA LEU A 463 -3.99 28.21 8.05
C LEU A 463 -5.37 28.57 7.52
N SER A 464 -5.99 27.66 6.78
CA SER A 464 -7.36 27.79 6.32
C SER A 464 -8.07 26.44 6.37
N ALA A 465 -9.37 26.46 6.57
CA ALA A 465 -10.24 25.28 6.51
C ALA A 465 -11.64 25.69 6.05
N LYS A 466 -12.48 24.73 5.66
CA LYS A 466 -13.85 24.99 5.18
C LYS A 466 -14.79 25.54 6.27
N ASN A 467 -14.45 25.36 7.54
CA ASN A 467 -15.24 25.85 8.68
C ASN A 467 -14.37 26.07 9.94
N ASP A 468 -14.93 26.74 10.94
CA ASP A 468 -14.23 27.13 12.17
C ASP A 468 -13.77 25.94 13.03
N ALA A 469 -14.53 24.84 13.05
CA ALA A 469 -14.18 23.67 13.85
C ALA A 469 -12.94 22.98 13.26
N ALA A 470 -12.94 22.77 11.94
CA ALA A 470 -11.80 22.23 11.21
C ALA A 470 -10.57 23.14 11.31
N LEU A 471 -10.75 24.47 11.27
CA LEU A 471 -9.62 25.41 11.43
C LEU A 471 -8.99 25.31 12.82
N LYS A 472 -9.81 25.19 13.87
CA LYS A 472 -9.31 25.02 15.25
C LYS A 472 -8.55 23.71 15.42
N GLU A 473 -9.08 22.62 14.87
CA GLU A 473 -8.42 21.31 14.91
C GLU A 473 -7.09 21.33 14.15
N LEU A 474 -7.07 21.91 12.94
CA LEU A 474 -5.87 22.09 12.14
C LEU A 474 -4.81 22.89 12.91
N ALA A 475 -5.20 24.01 13.51
CA ALA A 475 -4.31 24.84 14.33
C ALA A 475 -3.72 24.06 15.53
N GLN A 476 -4.52 23.23 16.20
CA GLN A 476 -4.05 22.37 17.30
C GLN A 476 -3.06 21.30 16.82
N ARG A 477 -3.31 20.69 15.65
CA ARG A 477 -2.40 19.72 15.04
C ARG A 477 -1.05 20.35 14.70
N HIS A 478 -1.06 21.51 14.03
CA HIS A 478 0.19 22.22 13.72
C HIS A 478 0.92 22.69 14.98
N ALA A 479 0.22 23.19 15.99
CA ALA A 479 0.83 23.60 17.25
C ALA A 479 1.52 22.41 17.95
N SER A 480 0.87 21.25 17.98
CA SER A 480 1.41 20.02 18.58
C SER A 480 2.66 19.53 17.83
N ALA A 481 2.64 19.58 16.49
CA ALA A 481 3.75 19.14 15.67
C ALA A 481 4.95 20.10 15.74
N LEU A 482 4.73 21.42 15.81
CA LEU A 482 5.80 22.39 16.03
C LEU A 482 6.43 22.25 17.43
N ALA A 483 5.61 21.96 18.45
CA ALA A 483 6.09 21.75 19.81
C ALA A 483 6.97 20.49 19.96
N SER A 484 6.84 19.50 19.06
CA SER A 484 7.69 18.29 19.08
C SER A 484 9.09 18.51 18.49
N GLY A 485 9.40 19.71 17.97
CA GLY A 485 10.73 20.09 17.48
C GLY A 485 11.13 19.41 16.16
N SER A 486 10.16 18.91 15.41
CA SER A 486 10.37 18.01 14.27
C SER A 486 10.65 18.73 12.94
N ALA A 487 10.55 20.07 12.87
CA ALA A 487 10.72 20.81 11.62
C ALA A 487 11.14 22.27 11.81
N CYS A 488 11.78 22.84 10.78
CA CYS A 488 12.12 24.25 10.68
C CYS A 488 10.84 25.10 10.49
N PRO A 489 10.57 26.11 11.35
CA PRO A 489 9.38 26.96 11.22
C PRO A 489 9.26 27.70 9.88
N ARG A 490 10.38 28.00 9.20
CA ARG A 490 10.38 28.62 7.86
C ARG A 490 9.88 27.66 6.77
N ASP A 491 10.36 26.43 6.77
CA ASP A 491 9.91 25.42 5.80
C ASP A 491 8.43 25.08 6.07
N TRP A 492 8.04 25.04 7.34
CA TRP A 492 6.64 24.89 7.75
C TRP A 492 5.75 26.02 7.23
N ALA A 493 6.15 27.28 7.43
CA ALA A 493 5.44 28.46 6.93
C ALA A 493 5.30 28.43 5.40
N TYR A 494 6.38 28.10 4.70
CA TYR A 494 6.37 27.94 3.24
C TYR A 494 5.33 26.90 2.82
N SER A 495 5.40 25.68 3.36
CA SER A 495 4.47 24.59 3.01
C SER A 495 3.00 24.92 3.28
N THR A 496 2.69 25.73 4.30
CA THR A 496 1.30 26.13 4.57
C THR A 496 0.76 27.22 3.63
N CYS A 497 1.64 27.93 2.92
CA CYS A 497 1.25 28.98 1.97
C CYS A 497 1.25 28.48 0.51
N THR A 498 1.84 27.31 0.27
CA THR A 498 1.96 26.69 -1.05
C THR A 498 0.86 25.68 -1.29
#